data_AF-L8XB53-F1
#
_entry.id   AF-L8XB53-F1
#
_cell.length_a   1.000
_cell.length_b   1.000
_cell.length_c   1.000
_cell.angle_alpha   90.00
_cell.angle_beta   90.00
_cell.angle_gamma   90.00
#
_symmetry.space_group_name_H-M   'P 1'
#
loop_
_entity.id
_entity.type
_entity.pdbx_description
1 polymer ?
#
loop_
_entity_poly.entity_id
_entity_poly.type
_entity_poly.pdbx_seq_one_letter_code
_entity_poly.pdbx_strand_id
1 'polypeptide(L)'
;MFTLGTFIAFHFLVFNVGDYLGRFVCAYPMFQFWKRKQLATYSFSRILFIPLILMCNVRAPGMGLDKVPIFNSDLIFFFLVFLLGFTNGHCCGLCMMSAPSTEHNGRIRSEQVDTAAMVAQFSLVGGLAAGSAASFAVRRMVCGCNPFLG
;
A
#
# COMPACT_ATOMS: atom_id res chain seq x y z
N MET A 1 18.54 -20.15 -4.79
CA MET A 1 18.81 -18.92 -4.01
C MET A 1 18.69 -17.74 -4.95
N PHE A 2 17.68 -16.89 -4.80
CA PHE A 2 17.66 -15.61 -5.50
C PHE A 2 18.72 -14.70 -4.89
N THR A 3 19.53 -14.05 -5.72
CA THR A 3 20.40 -12.95 -5.27
C THR A 3 19.52 -11.79 -4.79
N LEU A 4 20.02 -11.02 -3.81
CA LEU A 4 19.28 -9.92 -3.16
C LEU A 4 18.69 -8.94 -4.20
N GLY A 5 19.46 -8.62 -5.25
CA GLY A 5 19.02 -7.74 -6.32
C GLY A 5 17.83 -8.29 -7.12
N THR A 6 17.83 -9.58 -7.43
CA THR A 6 16.71 -10.23 -8.15
C THR A 6 15.46 -10.27 -7.28
N PHE A 7 15.60 -10.57 -5.99
CA PHE A 7 14.47 -10.57 -5.05
C PHE A 7 13.78 -9.20 -4.96
N ILE A 8 14.57 -8.13 -4.87
CA ILE A 8 14.06 -6.75 -4.82
C ILE A 8 13.33 -6.40 -6.13
N ALA A 9 13.92 -6.73 -7.28
CA ALA A 9 13.31 -6.46 -8.58
C ALA A 9 11.96 -7.19 -8.75
N PHE A 10 11.91 -8.47 -8.38
CA PHE A 10 10.66 -9.25 -8.41
C PHE A 10 9.60 -8.67 -7.46
N HIS A 11 10.00 -8.23 -6.26
CA HIS A 11 9.08 -7.59 -5.32
C HIS A 11 8.43 -6.35 -5.94
N PHE A 12 9.22 -5.45 -6.54
CA PHE A 12 8.69 -4.27 -7.22
C PHE A 12 7.81 -4.65 -8.42
N LEU A 13 8.22 -5.64 -9.22
CA LEU A 13 7.44 -6.09 -10.37
C LEU A 13 6.07 -6.63 -9.95
N VAL A 14 6.02 -7.51 -8.95
CA VAL A 14 4.78 -8.10 -8.44
C VAL A 14 3.86 -7.03 -7.85
N PHE A 15 4.41 -6.08 -7.10
CA PHE A 15 3.64 -4.96 -6.56
C PHE A 15 3.02 -4.09 -7.68
N ASN A 16 3.80 -3.74 -8.71
CA ASN A 16 3.32 -2.92 -9.82
C ASN A 16 2.27 -3.66 -10.67
N VAL A 17 2.45 -4.96 -10.93
CA VAL A 17 1.46 -5.79 -11.62
C VAL A 17 0.15 -5.86 -10.82
N GLY A 18 0.25 -6.06 -9.50
CA GLY A 18 -0.90 -6.02 -8.59
C GLY A 18 -1.62 -4.68 -8.66
N ASP A 19 -0.90 -3.55 -8.52
CA ASP A 19 -1.49 -2.20 -8.59
C ASP A 19 -2.20 -1.94 -9.93
N TYR A 20 -1.58 -2.33 -11.04
CA TYR A 20 -2.17 -2.20 -12.36
C TYR A 20 -3.48 -2.99 -12.48
N LEU A 21 -3.50 -4.25 -12.04
CA LEU A 21 -4.71 -5.06 -12.02
C LEU A 21 -5.78 -4.48 -11.10
N GLY A 22 -5.40 -3.95 -9.93
CA GLY A 22 -6.33 -3.29 -9.01
C GLY A 22 -7.00 -2.07 -9.64
N ARG A 23 -6.25 -1.25 -10.38
CA ARG A 23 -6.79 -0.12 -11.16
C ARG A 23 -7.66 -0.58 -12.32
N PHE A 24 -7.29 -1.66 -12.99
CA PHE A 24 -8.10 -2.23 -14.06
C PHE A 24 -9.45 -2.73 -13.53
N VAL A 25 -9.47 -3.34 -12.34
CA VAL A 25 -10.71 -3.75 -11.67
C VAL A 25 -11.59 -2.56 -11.29
N CYS A 26 -11.02 -1.40 -10.91
CA CYS A 26 -11.79 -0.16 -10.70
C CYS A 26 -12.58 0.29 -11.94
N ALA A 27 -12.13 -0.08 -13.15
CA ALA A 27 -12.83 0.27 -14.38
C ALA A 27 -14.16 -0.50 -14.53
N TYR A 28 -14.32 -1.63 -13.83
CA TYR A 28 -15.56 -2.39 -13.83
C TYR A 28 -16.52 -1.88 -12.74
N PRO A 29 -17.73 -1.43 -13.10
CA PRO A 29 -18.66 -0.82 -12.14
C PRO A 29 -19.17 -1.77 -11.06
N MET A 30 -19.05 -3.09 -11.25
CA MET A 30 -19.45 -4.10 -10.27
C MET A 30 -18.58 -4.13 -9.01
N PHE A 31 -17.31 -3.70 -9.11
CA PHE A 31 -16.36 -3.68 -7.98
C PHE A 31 -16.22 -2.30 -7.33
N GLN A 32 -17.05 -1.33 -7.73
CA GLN A 32 -16.99 0.03 -7.21
C GLN A 32 -17.75 0.15 -5.90
N PHE A 33 -16.99 0.30 -4.80
CA PHE A 33 -17.55 0.58 -3.48
C PHE A 33 -17.55 2.08 -3.21
N TRP A 34 -18.74 2.63 -2.98
CA TRP A 34 -18.89 4.06 -2.77
C TRP A 34 -19.16 4.47 -1.32
N LYS A 35 -19.38 3.49 -0.42
CA LYS A 35 -19.62 3.78 0.99
C LYS A 35 -18.31 4.17 1.69
N ARG A 36 -18.25 5.42 2.18
CA ARG A 36 -17.12 5.97 2.98
C ARG A 36 -16.59 5.03 4.06
N LYS A 37 -17.48 4.39 4.83
CA LYS A 37 -17.10 3.45 5.90
C LYS A 37 -16.41 2.20 5.36
N GLN A 38 -16.89 1.64 4.25
CA GLN A 38 -16.29 0.45 3.64
C GLN A 38 -14.90 0.77 3.08
N LEU A 39 -14.75 1.94 2.43
CA LEU A 39 -13.46 2.39 1.88
C LEU A 39 -12.42 2.66 2.98
N ALA A 40 -12.86 3.24 4.09
CA ALA A 40 -12.03 3.44 5.28
C ALA A 40 -11.61 2.11 5.90
N THR A 41 -12.55 1.19 6.17
CA THR A 41 -12.23 -0.14 6.72
C THR A 41 -11.30 -0.92 5.80
N TYR A 42 -11.52 -0.87 4.49
CA TYR A 42 -10.64 -1.49 3.51
C TYR A 42 -9.23 -0.89 3.55
N SER A 43 -9.13 0.44 3.71
CA SER A 43 -7.85 1.12 3.89
C SER A 43 -7.13 0.71 5.17
N PHE A 44 -7.83 0.63 6.30
CA PHE A 44 -7.25 0.19 7.57
C PHE A 44 -6.81 -1.27 7.55
N SER A 45 -7.53 -2.14 6.84
CA SER A 45 -7.11 -3.54 6.66
C SER A 45 -5.74 -3.65 5.97
N ARG A 46 -5.31 -2.64 5.19
CA ARG A 46 -3.96 -2.65 4.57
C ARG A 46 -2.84 -2.57 5.61
N ILE A 47 -3.09 -1.99 6.77
CA ILE A 47 -2.11 -1.89 7.87
C ILE A 47 -1.77 -3.29 8.41
N LEU A 48 -2.71 -4.24 8.35
CA LEU A 48 -2.49 -5.63 8.79
C LEU A 48 -1.49 -6.39 7.90
N PHE A 49 -1.31 -5.97 6.65
CA PHE A 49 -0.31 -6.61 5.76
C PHE A 49 1.12 -6.27 6.17
N ILE A 50 1.36 -5.13 6.82
CA ILE A 50 2.69 -4.70 7.27
C ILE A 50 3.29 -5.70 8.28
N PRO A 51 2.65 -6.02 9.42
CA PRO A 51 3.17 -7.02 10.36
C PRO A 51 3.19 -8.43 9.76
N LEU A 52 2.26 -8.77 8.86
CA LEU A 52 2.25 -10.07 8.18
C LEU A 52 3.48 -10.25 7.29
N ILE A 53 3.85 -9.21 6.54
CA ILE A 53 5.05 -9.21 5.68
C ILE A 53 6.32 -9.25 6.53
N LEU A 54 6.35 -8.55 7.67
CA LEU A 54 7.45 -8.59 8.64
C LEU A 54 7.58 -9.96 9.35
N MET A 55 6.48 -10.70 9.52
CA MET A 55 6.48 -12.07 10.05
C MET A 55 6.91 -13.12 9.03
N CYS A 56 6.79 -12.84 7.73
CA CYS A 56 7.39 -13.66 6.69
C CYS A 56 8.92 -13.49 6.75
N ASN A 57 9.68 -14.50 6.29
CA ASN A 57 11.15 -14.65 6.38
C ASN A 57 11.98 -13.49 5.78
N VAL A 58 11.85 -12.28 6.32
CA VAL A 58 12.66 -11.10 5.99
C VAL A 58 13.94 -11.22 6.79
N ARG A 59 14.96 -11.82 6.18
CA ARG A 59 16.32 -11.80 6.69
C ARG A 59 16.90 -10.39 6.51
N ALA A 60 16.53 -9.45 7.36
CA ALA A 60 17.20 -8.15 7.37
C ALA A 60 18.61 -8.33 7.97
N PRO A 61 19.67 -7.88 7.28
CA PRO A 61 21.00 -7.86 7.87
C PRO A 61 20.99 -6.95 9.11
N GLY A 62 21.30 -7.51 10.28
CA GLY A 62 21.26 -6.82 11.57
C GLY A 62 20.05 -7.15 12.46
N MET A 63 19.09 -7.95 12.00
CA MET A 63 18.07 -8.50 12.88
C MET A 63 18.69 -9.61 13.74
N GLY A 64 18.87 -9.36 15.04
CA GLY A 64 19.03 -10.39 16.08
C GLY A 64 17.74 -11.22 16.28
N LEU A 65 16.98 -11.43 15.21
CA LEU A 65 15.81 -12.29 15.15
C LEU A 65 16.29 -13.67 14.68
N ASP A 66 17.05 -14.35 15.55
CA ASP A 66 17.27 -15.81 15.54
C ASP A 66 15.96 -16.56 15.87
N LYS A 67 14.82 -16.07 15.37
CA LYS A 67 13.54 -16.76 15.50
C LYS A 67 13.24 -17.43 14.17
N VAL A 68 13.43 -18.75 14.20
CA VAL A 68 12.99 -19.75 13.22
C VAL A 68 11.80 -19.23 12.38
N PRO A 69 11.97 -19.10 11.06
CA PRO A 69 10.89 -18.61 10.21
C PRO A 69 9.69 -19.56 10.29
N ILE A 70 8.56 -19.05 10.79
CA ILE A 70 7.33 -19.84 10.97
C ILE A 70 6.78 -20.30 9.61
N PHE A 71 7.02 -19.52 8.54
CA PHE A 71 6.70 -19.87 7.16
C PHE A 71 7.93 -19.67 6.25
N ASN A 72 8.52 -20.78 5.81
CA ASN A 72 9.68 -20.81 4.91
C ASN A 72 9.22 -20.86 3.44
N SER A 73 8.41 -19.90 3.01
CA SER A 73 7.90 -19.85 1.64
C SER A 73 7.90 -18.43 1.11
N ASP A 74 8.89 -18.14 0.25
CA ASP A 74 8.98 -16.89 -0.50
C ASP A 74 7.71 -16.63 -1.34
N LEU A 75 7.00 -17.69 -1.73
CA LEU A 75 5.72 -17.62 -2.45
C LEU A 75 4.63 -16.87 -1.66
N ILE A 76 4.55 -17.09 -0.34
CA ILE A 76 3.55 -16.42 0.51
C ILE A 76 3.87 -14.92 0.60
N PHE A 77 5.16 -14.58 0.72
CA PHE A 77 5.60 -13.20 0.69
C PHE A 77 5.20 -12.50 -0.62
N PHE A 78 5.51 -13.11 -1.78
CA PHE A 78 5.11 -12.54 -3.07
C PHE A 78 3.60 -12.46 -3.25
N PHE A 79 2.84 -13.44 -2.74
CA PHE A 79 1.37 -13.40 -2.77
C PHE A 79 0.81 -12.24 -1.93
N LEU A 80 1.35 -12.01 -0.72
CA LEU A 80 0.96 -10.88 0.12
C LEU A 80 1.32 -9.54 -0.51
N VAL A 81 2.49 -9.44 -1.15
CA VAL A 81 2.93 -8.23 -1.88
C VAL A 81 2.01 -7.96 -3.07
N PHE A 82 1.63 -9.00 -3.82
CA PHE A 82 0.66 -8.89 -4.90
C PHE A 82 -0.69 -8.37 -4.39
N LEU A 83 -1.20 -8.94 -3.29
CA LEU A 83 -2.49 -8.55 -2.72
C LEU A 83 -2.45 -7.13 -2.14
N LEU A 84 -1.32 -6.73 -1.56
CA LEU A 84 -1.06 -5.37 -1.13
C LEU A 84 -1.05 -4.42 -2.33
N GLY A 85 -0.36 -4.75 -3.42
CA GLY A 85 -0.38 -3.94 -4.66
C GLY A 85 -1.78 -3.80 -5.23
N PHE A 86 -2.50 -4.92 -5.35
CA PHE A 86 -3.87 -4.97 -5.86
C PHE A 86 -4.84 -4.10 -5.03
N THR A 87 -4.80 -4.24 -3.70
CA THR A 87 -5.65 -3.43 -2.81
C THR A 87 -5.28 -1.94 -2.84
N ASN A 88 -4.00 -1.59 -3.05
CA ASN A 88 -3.56 -0.20 -3.23
C ASN A 88 -4.12 0.42 -4.51
N GLY A 89 -3.96 -0.24 -5.65
CA GLY A 89 -4.47 0.26 -6.94
C GLY A 89 -5.98 0.42 -6.93
N HIS A 90 -6.69 -0.57 -6.35
CA HIS A 90 -8.14 -0.53 -6.23
C HIS A 90 -8.61 0.61 -5.30
N CYS A 91 -8.05 0.72 -4.10
CA CYS A 91 -8.45 1.77 -3.16
C CYS A 91 -8.11 3.18 -3.68
N CYS A 92 -6.94 3.35 -4.29
CA CYS A 92 -6.52 4.64 -4.84
C CYS A 92 -7.45 5.07 -5.98
N GLY A 93 -7.77 4.16 -6.90
CA GLY A 93 -8.72 4.42 -7.99
C GLY A 93 -10.09 4.84 -7.47
N LEU A 94 -10.64 4.09 -6.51
CA LEU A 94 -11.95 4.42 -5.90
C LEU A 94 -11.95 5.75 -5.15
N CYS A 95 -10.88 6.07 -4.40
CA CYS A 95 -10.75 7.36 -3.71
C CYS A 95 -10.73 8.52 -4.71
N MET A 96 -9.94 8.41 -5.79
CA MET A 96 -9.83 9.47 -6.79
C MET A 96 -11.08 9.61 -7.66
N MET A 97 -11.86 8.54 -7.83
CA MET A 97 -13.13 8.58 -8.57
C MET A 97 -14.29 9.10 -7.70
N SER A 98 -14.28 8.79 -6.40
CA SER A 98 -15.34 9.22 -5.47
C SER A 98 -15.15 10.62 -4.90
N ALA A 99 -13.92 11.12 -4.76
CA ALA A 99 -13.65 12.47 -4.24
C ALA A 99 -14.27 13.60 -5.11
N PRO A 100 -14.16 13.59 -6.45
CA PRO A 100 -14.77 14.61 -7.32
C PRO A 100 -16.22 14.29 -7.75
N SER A 101 -16.76 13.10 -7.45
CA SER A 101 -18.09 12.71 -7.97
C SER A 101 -19.24 13.45 -7.28
N THR A 102 -19.97 14.25 -8.07
CA THR A 102 -21.15 15.01 -7.64
C THR A 102 -22.37 14.12 -7.37
N GLU A 103 -22.49 12.97 -8.04
CA GLU A 103 -23.57 11.99 -7.78
C GLU A 103 -23.42 11.32 -6.42
N HIS A 104 -22.18 11.07 -5.97
CA HIS A 104 -21.94 10.36 -4.71
C HIS A 104 -21.73 11.28 -3.51
N ASN A 105 -21.47 12.56 -3.76
CA ASN A 105 -21.28 13.56 -2.72
C ASN A 105 -22.14 14.80 -3.00
N GLY A 106 -23.44 14.72 -2.70
CA GLY A 106 -24.42 15.80 -2.89
C GLY A 106 -24.16 17.11 -2.12
N ARG A 107 -23.01 17.23 -1.47
CA ARG A 107 -22.49 18.49 -0.90
C ARG A 107 -21.61 19.28 -1.88
N ILE A 108 -21.22 18.69 -3.01
CA ILE A 108 -20.29 19.30 -3.97
C ILE A 108 -21.06 19.73 -5.22
N ARG A 109 -20.98 21.04 -5.52
CA ARG A 109 -21.44 21.60 -6.80
C ARG A 109 -20.44 21.22 -7.90
N SER A 110 -20.91 21.12 -9.14
CA SER A 110 -20.07 20.87 -10.33
C SER A 110 -18.86 21.81 -10.45
N GLU A 111 -18.97 23.02 -9.92
CA GLU A 111 -17.91 24.05 -9.90
C GLU A 111 -16.76 23.74 -8.91
N GLN A 112 -16.99 22.86 -7.93
CA GLN A 112 -16.01 22.52 -6.88
C GLN A 112 -15.31 21.17 -7.11
N VAL A 113 -15.62 20.51 -8.21
CA VAL A 113 -15.12 19.18 -8.59
C VAL A 113 -13.59 19.19 -8.73
N ASP A 114 -13.05 20.20 -9.40
CA ASP A 114 -11.61 20.33 -9.63
C ASP A 114 -10.84 20.57 -8.32
N THR A 115 -11.40 21.38 -7.42
CA THR A 115 -10.81 21.63 -6.10
C THR A 115 -10.81 20.35 -5.25
N ALA A 116 -11.92 19.60 -5.28
CA ALA A 116 -12.02 18.33 -4.55
C ALA A 116 -11.02 17.29 -5.07
N ALA A 117 -10.86 17.19 -6.40
CA ALA A 117 -9.85 16.35 -7.02
C ALA A 117 -8.44 16.75 -6.56
N MET A 118 -8.11 18.04 -6.61
CA MET A 118 -6.80 18.57 -6.20
C MET A 118 -6.48 18.25 -4.73
N VAL A 119 -7.45 18.45 -3.82
CA VAL A 119 -7.28 18.13 -2.39
C VAL A 119 -7.04 16.63 -2.19
N ALA A 120 -7.74 15.77 -2.93
CA ALA A 120 -7.52 14.33 -2.89
C ALA A 120 -6.11 13.95 -3.38
N GLN A 121 -5.62 14.56 -4.47
CA GLN A 121 -4.25 14.32 -4.95
C GLN A 121 -3.22 14.79 -3.92
N PHE A 122 -3.44 15.97 -3.32
CA PHE A 122 -2.54 16.52 -2.32
C PHE A 122 -2.47 15.61 -1.09
N SER A 123 -3.61 15.10 -0.62
CA SER A 123 -3.65 14.14 0.49
C SER A 123 -2.93 12.83 0.15
N LEU A 124 -3.05 12.34 -1.08
CA LEU A 124 -2.34 11.14 -1.54
C LEU A 124 -0.82 11.34 -1.54
N VAL A 125 -0.33 12.43 -2.15
CA VAL A 125 1.10 12.75 -2.21
C VAL A 125 1.66 13.02 -0.80
N GLY A 126 0.90 13.74 0.04
CA GLY A 126 1.25 13.96 1.44
C GLY A 126 1.38 12.65 2.22
N GLY A 127 0.49 11.68 1.98
CA GLY A 127 0.58 10.33 2.54
C GLY A 127 1.83 9.56 2.09
N LEU A 128 2.19 9.64 0.81
CA LEU A 128 3.41 9.02 0.28
C LEU A 128 4.69 9.64 0.87
N ALA A 129 4.71 10.97 1.02
CA ALA A 129 5.81 11.69 1.65
C ALA A 129 5.94 11.31 3.14
N ALA A 130 4.83 11.32 3.88
CA ALA A 130 4.79 10.92 5.28
C ALA A 130 5.20 9.45 5.47
N GLY A 131 4.76 8.55 4.58
CA GLY A 131 5.14 7.13 4.59
C GLY A 131 6.63 6.91 4.35
N SER A 132 7.23 7.68 3.43
CA SER A 132 8.69 7.67 3.22
C SER A 132 9.45 8.09 4.48
N ALA A 133 8.99 9.14 5.16
CA ALA A 133 9.58 9.57 6.43
C ALA A 133 9.40 8.52 7.55
N ALA A 134 8.21 7.94 7.67
CA ALA A 134 7.89 6.90 8.66
C ALA A 134 8.73 5.62 8.46
N SER A 135 9.13 5.32 7.22
CA SER A 135 9.98 4.15 6.92
C SER A 135 11.33 4.21 7.64
N PHE A 136 11.90 5.40 7.87
CA PHE A 136 13.11 5.57 8.69
C PHE A 136 12.84 5.28 10.18
N ALA A 137 11.67 5.66 10.69
CA ALA A 137 11.27 5.35 12.06
C ALA A 137 11.09 3.84 12.27
N VAL A 138 10.46 3.15 11.31
CA VAL A 138 10.36 1.68 11.32
C VAL A 138 11.75 1.04 11.27
N ARG A 139 12.65 1.52 10.41
CA ARG A 139 14.03 1.03 10.35
C ARG A 139 14.77 1.20 11.68
N ARG A 140 14.57 2.33 12.36
CA ARG A 140 15.11 2.58 13.71
C ARG A 140 14.54 1.60 14.74
N MET A 141 13.23 1.37 14.73
CA MET A 141 12.58 0.42 15.65
C MET A 141 13.03 -1.02 15.42
N VAL A 142 13.22 -1.43 14.16
CA VAL A 142 13.60 -2.80 13.81
C VAL A 142 15.10 -3.07 14.03
N CYS A 143 15.97 -2.12 13.70
CA CYS A 143 17.42 -2.30 13.79
C CYS A 143 18.01 -1.84 15.14
N GLY A 144 17.30 -0.99 15.89
CA GLY A 144 17.86 -0.31 17.07
C GLY A 144 18.96 0.72 16.75
N CYS A 145 19.41 0.78 15.50
CA CYS A 145 20.46 1.68 15.03
C CYS A 145 19.93 3.03 14.57
N ASN A 146 20.83 4.00 14.44
CA ASN A 146 20.50 5.35 13.97
C ASN A 146 20.26 5.30 12.44
N PRO A 147 19.05 5.60 11.94
CA PRO A 147 18.70 5.37 10.52
C PRO A 147 19.39 6.33 9.53
N PHE A 148 20.12 7.34 10.02
CA PHE A 148 20.83 8.36 9.24
C PHE A 148 22.35 8.14 9.16
N LEU A 149 22.88 7.20 9.93
CA LEU A 149 24.28 6.78 9.87
C LEU A 149 24.26 5.43 9.13
N GLY A 150 24.64 5.46 7.87
CA GLY A 150 24.74 4.28 7.00
C GLY A 150 25.92 3.40 7.37
#